data_AF-A0A8X6ITN5-F1
#
_entry.id   AF-A0A8X6ITN5-F1
#
_cell.length_a   1.000
_cell.length_b   1.000
_cell.length_c   1.000
_cell.angle_alpha   90.00
_cell.angle_beta   90.00
_cell.angle_gamma   90.00
#
_symmetry.space_group_name_H-M   'P 1'
#
loop_
_entity.id
_entity.type
_entity.pdbx_description
1 polymer ?
#
loop_
_entity_poly.entity_id
_entity_poly.type
_entity_poly.pdbx_seq_one_letter_code
_entity_poly.pdbx_strand_id
1 'polypeptide(L)'
;MVDNLVHEAPVHLQSFPIQMEIPYEKIRHEALVRNDGSCGVNLCSPKFYAVDPLQQVTIYTGLVFEFKAGWTAFLKDKSSVVTRKHLVVEGGVIDPGYRGEIIVFMRNMSQQTQFIQPGDFIAQMVKVYTLDSLRN
;
A
#
# COMPACT_ATOMS: atom_id res chain seq x y z
N MET A 1 21.31 -26.40 15.35
CA MET A 1 20.17 -27.21 15.84
C MET A 1 19.14 -26.23 16.38
N VAL A 2 18.01 -25.95 15.76
CA VAL A 2 17.29 -26.63 14.68
C VAL A 2 16.64 -25.53 13.84
N ASP A 3 16.81 -25.59 12.53
CA ASP A 3 16.02 -24.83 11.56
C ASP A 3 14.55 -25.20 11.74
N ASN A 4 13.73 -24.24 12.14
CA ASN A 4 12.28 -24.31 11.93
C ASN A 4 11.92 -23.29 10.85
N LEU A 5 12.33 -23.59 9.62
CA LEU A 5 11.72 -23.03 8.43
C LEU A 5 10.31 -23.62 8.36
N VAL A 6 9.34 -22.88 8.89
CA VAL A 6 7.93 -23.15 8.63
C VAL A 6 7.68 -22.73 7.19
N HIS A 7 7.72 -23.71 6.28
CA HIS A 7 7.27 -23.56 4.90
C HIS A 7 5.75 -23.39 4.90
N GLU A 8 5.27 -22.17 5.13
CA GLU A 8 3.89 -21.81 4.83
C GLU A 8 3.81 -21.17 3.45
N ALA A 9 2.90 -21.71 2.63
CA ALA A 9 2.63 -21.31 1.25
C ALA A 9 2.30 -19.80 1.13
N PRO A 10 2.41 -19.20 -0.08
CA PRO A 10 1.98 -17.83 -0.32
C PRO A 10 0.57 -17.56 0.22
N VAL A 11 0.42 -16.50 1.02
CA VAL A 11 -0.88 -16.05 1.50
C VAL A 11 -1.64 -15.41 0.34
N HIS A 12 -2.46 -16.21 -0.32
CA HIS A 12 -3.41 -15.70 -1.31
C HIS A 12 -4.60 -15.06 -0.58
N LEU A 13 -4.70 -13.73 -0.57
CA LEU A 13 -5.93 -13.06 -0.14
C LEU A 13 -7.03 -13.29 -1.20
N GLN A 14 -7.88 -14.29 -0.97
CA GLN A 14 -8.85 -14.83 -1.95
C GLN A 14 -10.10 -13.97 -2.22
N SER A 15 -10.21 -12.74 -1.71
CA SER A 15 -11.46 -11.95 -1.84
C SER A 15 -11.38 -10.69 -2.71
N PHE A 16 -10.33 -10.52 -3.51
CA PHE A 16 -10.25 -9.53 -4.58
C PHE A 16 -9.46 -10.15 -5.76
N PRO A 17 -9.68 -9.79 -7.04
CA PRO A 17 -9.00 -10.42 -8.17
C PRO A 17 -7.55 -9.95 -8.33
N ILE A 18 -6.80 -9.87 -7.23
CA ILE A 18 -5.43 -9.41 -7.15
C ILE A 18 -4.57 -10.60 -6.76
N GLN A 19 -3.60 -10.96 -7.59
CA GLN A 19 -2.52 -11.82 -7.14
C GLN A 19 -1.44 -10.91 -6.54
N MET A 20 -1.30 -10.99 -5.22
CA MET A 20 -0.14 -10.44 -4.53
C MET A 20 0.89 -11.55 -4.45
N GLU A 21 2.00 -11.37 -5.14
CA GLU A 21 3.20 -12.13 -4.86
C GLU A 21 3.98 -11.33 -3.84
N ILE A 22 4.04 -11.85 -2.61
CA ILE A 22 4.87 -11.29 -1.57
C ILE A 22 6.17 -12.10 -1.57
N PRO A 23 7.32 -11.54 -1.94
CA PRO A 23 8.59 -12.26 -1.90
C PRO A 23 8.87 -12.75 -0.48
N TYR A 24 8.97 -14.07 -0.30
CA TYR A 24 9.04 -14.78 0.98
C TYR A 24 10.16 -14.27 1.91
N GLU A 25 11.25 -13.75 1.35
CA GLU A 25 12.40 -13.23 2.12
C GLU A 25 12.17 -11.84 2.74
N LYS A 26 11.07 -11.15 2.42
CA LYS A 26 10.76 -9.80 2.91
C LYS A 26 9.44 -9.69 3.68
N ILE A 27 8.78 -10.79 3.97
CA ILE A 27 7.54 -10.81 4.77
C ILE A 27 7.89 -10.73 6.25
N ARG A 28 8.26 -9.54 6.73
CA ARG A 28 7.99 -9.22 8.13
C ARG A 28 6.50 -8.98 8.25
N HIS A 29 5.89 -9.61 9.25
CA HIS A 29 4.49 -9.70 9.66
C HIS A 29 3.67 -8.37 9.75
N GLU A 30 4.10 -7.29 9.10
CA GLU A 30 3.67 -5.92 9.37
C GLU A 30 3.07 -5.21 8.15
N ALA A 31 3.23 -5.75 6.92
CA ALA A 31 2.53 -5.27 5.72
C ALA A 31 1.10 -5.84 5.68
N LEU A 32 0.28 -5.46 6.66
CA LEU A 32 -1.13 -5.80 6.71
C LEU A 32 -1.89 -5.16 5.55
N VAL A 33 -2.47 -6.01 4.72
CA VAL A 33 -3.45 -5.64 3.72
C VAL A 33 -4.83 -6.02 4.26
N ARG A 34 -5.70 -5.02 4.53
CA ARG A 34 -7.06 -5.28 5.03
C ARG A 34 -8.12 -4.89 4.00
N ASN A 35 -8.94 -5.87 3.64
CA ASN A 35 -10.18 -5.71 2.89
C ASN A 35 -11.36 -5.87 3.87
N ASP A 36 -11.88 -4.75 4.38
CA ASP A 36 -12.96 -4.68 5.37
C ASP A 36 -14.30 -4.24 4.76
N GLY A 37 -14.48 -4.42 3.44
CA GLY A 37 -15.65 -3.90 2.72
C GLY A 37 -15.59 -2.39 2.45
N SER A 38 -14.43 -1.76 2.68
CA SER A 38 -14.17 -0.38 2.29
C SER A 38 -13.95 -0.24 0.78
N CYS A 39 -13.95 1.01 0.29
CA CYS A 39 -13.78 1.34 -1.13
C CYS A 39 -12.41 0.93 -1.70
N GLY A 40 -11.46 0.53 -0.87
CA GLY A 40 -10.09 0.22 -1.27
C GLY A 40 -9.38 -0.67 -0.26
N VAL A 41 -8.20 -1.13 -0.67
CA VAL A 41 -7.34 -2.01 0.10
C VAL A 41 -6.40 -1.17 0.97
N ASN A 42 -6.46 -1.31 2.29
CA ASN A 42 -5.60 -0.52 3.18
C ASN A 42 -4.14 -0.95 3.07
N LEU A 43 -3.23 0.04 2.99
CA LEU A 43 -1.78 -0.15 3.00
C LEU A 43 -1.20 0.43 4.29
N CYS A 44 -0.34 -0.32 4.95
CA CYS A 44 0.33 0.11 6.17
C CYS A 44 1.82 0.40 5.96
N SER A 45 2.38 1.16 6.89
CA SER A 45 3.81 1.40 6.95
C SER A 45 4.53 0.20 7.58
N PRO A 46 5.58 -0.36 6.96
CA PRO A 46 6.35 -1.46 7.56
C PRO A 46 7.44 -0.98 8.52
N LYS A 47 7.67 0.34 8.64
CA LYS A 47 8.67 0.89 9.57
C LYS A 47 8.27 2.26 10.09
N PHE A 48 9.01 2.72 11.08
CA PHE A 48 8.87 4.05 11.63
C PHE A 48 9.37 5.13 10.67
N TYR A 49 8.66 6.25 10.59
CA TYR A 49 9.10 7.47 9.92
C TYR A 49 8.75 8.71 10.74
N ALA A 50 9.67 9.67 10.78
CA ALA A 50 9.40 11.05 11.15
C ALA A 50 9.35 11.88 9.86
N VAL A 51 8.26 12.63 9.67
CA VAL A 51 8.05 13.48 8.50
C VAL A 51 8.02 14.92 8.96
N ASP A 52 9.09 15.65 8.68
CA ASP A 52 9.23 17.03 9.10
C ASP A 52 8.19 17.96 8.44
N PRO A 53 7.92 19.13 9.04
CA PRO A 53 6.97 20.09 8.49
C PRO A 53 7.24 20.39 7.02
N LEU A 54 6.19 20.33 6.20
CA LEU A 54 6.23 20.64 4.75
C LEU A 54 7.15 19.74 3.91
N GLN A 55 7.74 18.70 4.50
CA GLN A 55 8.61 17.73 3.81
C GLN A 55 7.82 16.53 3.29
N GLN A 56 8.46 15.80 2.39
CA GLN A 56 7.95 14.54 1.86
C GLN A 56 8.69 13.32 2.40
N VAL A 57 8.02 12.18 2.35
CA VAL A 57 8.56 10.87 2.68
C VAL A 57 8.15 9.85 1.63
N THR A 58 9.07 8.95 1.30
CA THR A 58 8.84 7.79 0.43
C THR A 58 8.77 6.55 1.29
N ILE A 59 7.60 5.91 1.34
CA ILE A 59 7.35 4.72 2.15
C ILE A 59 7.26 3.51 1.23
N TYR A 60 8.28 2.66 1.32
CA TYR A 60 8.37 1.36 0.68
C TYR A 60 7.50 0.37 1.46
N THR A 61 6.49 -0.22 0.82
CA THR A 61 5.51 -1.11 1.48
C THR A 61 5.94 -2.58 1.51
N GLY A 62 6.91 -2.97 0.68
CA GLY A 62 7.30 -4.36 0.44
C GLY A 62 6.32 -5.16 -0.42
N LEU A 63 5.25 -4.54 -0.92
CA LEU A 63 4.21 -5.22 -1.68
C LEU A 63 4.42 -5.04 -3.19
N VAL A 64 4.30 -6.12 -3.95
CA VAL A 64 4.24 -6.11 -5.42
C VAL A 64 2.87 -6.61 -5.83
N PHE A 65 2.29 -5.97 -6.84
CA PHE A 65 0.95 -6.28 -7.32
C PHE A 65 0.98 -6.65 -8.79
N GLU A 66 0.28 -7.72 -9.13
CA GLU A 66 -0.10 -8.01 -10.51
C GLU A 66 -1.60 -7.74 -10.72
N PHE A 67 -1.89 -6.79 -11.59
CA PHE A 67 -3.25 -6.44 -11.99
C PHE A 67 -3.72 -7.40 -13.08
N LYS A 68 -4.93 -7.98 -12.92
CA LYS A 68 -5.57 -8.66 -14.04
C LYS A 68 -5.90 -7.66 -15.14
N ALA A 69 -5.98 -8.14 -16.38
CA ALA A 69 -6.38 -7.33 -17.52
C ALA A 69 -7.69 -6.56 -17.26
N GLY A 70 -7.74 -5.31 -17.74
CA GLY A 70 -8.93 -4.46 -17.70
C GLY A 70 -9.09 -3.60 -16.43
N TRP A 71 -8.17 -3.63 -15.47
CA TRP A 71 -8.22 -2.73 -14.34
C TRP A 71 -6.84 -2.35 -13.82
N THR A 72 -6.82 -1.29 -13.02
CA THR A 72 -5.66 -0.71 -12.37
C THR A 72 -6.05 -0.11 -11.03
N ALA A 73 -5.16 0.62 -10.36
CA ALA A 73 -5.53 1.27 -9.11
C ALA A 73 -4.97 2.69 -8.93
N PHE A 74 -5.67 3.44 -8.08
CA PHE A 74 -5.15 4.65 -7.47
C PHE A 74 -4.76 4.39 -6.02
N LEU A 75 -3.55 4.79 -5.66
CA LEU A 75 -3.19 5.05 -4.28
C LEU A 75 -3.85 6.36 -3.84
N LYS A 76 -4.56 6.30 -2.71
CA LYS A 76 -5.37 7.39 -2.19
C LYS A 76 -5.16 7.57 -0.69
N ASP A 77 -5.40 8.79 -0.27
CA ASP A 77 -5.43 9.18 1.13
C ASP A 77 -6.45 8.37 1.95
N LYS A 78 -6.14 8.20 3.23
CA LYS A 78 -7.15 7.89 4.24
C LYS A 78 -7.58 9.18 4.90
N SER A 79 -8.89 9.44 4.95
CA SER A 79 -9.43 10.68 5.53
C SER A 79 -8.96 10.91 6.96
N SER A 80 -8.85 9.86 7.79
CA SER A 80 -8.33 9.94 9.15
C SER A 80 -6.85 10.33 9.22
N VAL A 81 -6.03 9.90 8.26
CA VAL A 81 -4.60 10.22 8.19
C VAL A 81 -4.41 11.69 7.80
N VAL A 82 -5.16 12.17 6.81
CA VAL A 82 -5.14 13.59 6.42
C VAL A 82 -5.63 14.48 7.56
N THR A 83 -6.75 14.14 8.20
CA THR A 83 -7.37 15.01 9.21
C THR A 83 -6.66 15.00 10.56
N ARG A 84 -6.03 13.89 10.95
CA ARG A 84 -5.36 13.77 12.26
C ARG A 84 -3.86 14.01 12.22
N LYS A 85 -3.22 13.68 11.10
CA LYS A 85 -1.77 13.80 10.94
C LYS A 85 -1.37 14.80 9.85
N HIS A 86 -2.31 15.37 9.09
CA HIS A 86 -2.00 16.28 7.96
C HIS A 86 -1.05 15.66 6.93
N LEU A 87 -1.02 14.33 6.83
CA LEU A 87 -0.23 13.60 5.85
C LEU A 87 -1.11 13.30 4.65
N VAL A 88 -0.66 13.72 3.47
CA VAL A 88 -1.35 13.53 2.18
C VAL A 88 -0.49 12.70 1.24
N VAL A 89 -1.10 11.82 0.48
CA VAL A 89 -0.49 11.06 -0.62
C VAL A 89 -0.29 11.99 -1.81
N GLU A 90 0.94 12.05 -2.32
CA GLU A 90 1.26 12.76 -3.55
C GLU A 90 1.47 11.76 -4.70
N GLY A 91 0.75 11.95 -5.80
CA GLY A 91 0.73 10.99 -6.91
C GLY A 91 -0.20 9.81 -6.64
N GLY A 92 0.16 8.62 -7.15
CA GLY A 92 -0.57 7.40 -6.82
C GLY A 92 -1.28 6.71 -7.98
N VAL A 93 -1.09 7.11 -9.23
CA VAL A 93 -1.51 6.26 -10.36
C VAL A 93 -0.59 5.06 -10.42
N ILE A 94 -1.17 3.86 -10.31
CA ILE A 94 -0.46 2.61 -10.57
C ILE A 94 -0.88 2.17 -11.96
N ASP A 95 0.05 1.87 -12.84
CA ASP A 95 -0.25 1.38 -14.18
C ASP A 95 -0.50 -0.14 -14.18
N PRO A 96 -1.35 -0.69 -15.06
CA PRO A 96 -1.62 -2.14 -15.12
C PRO A 96 -0.37 -2.99 -15.34
N GLY A 97 0.59 -2.45 -16.10
CA GLY A 97 1.87 -3.07 -16.41
C GLY A 97 2.94 -2.87 -15.35
N TYR A 98 2.68 -2.09 -14.30
CA TYR A 98 3.66 -1.87 -13.23
C TYR A 98 3.93 -3.20 -12.50
N ARG A 99 5.21 -3.50 -12.29
CA ARG A 99 5.70 -4.71 -11.57
C ARG A 99 6.66 -4.37 -10.44
N GLY A 100 6.85 -3.08 -10.18
CA GLY A 100 7.66 -2.62 -9.06
C GLY A 100 6.91 -2.73 -7.75
N GLU A 101 7.61 -2.42 -6.68
CA GLU A 101 7.03 -2.31 -5.35
C GLU A 101 6.05 -1.13 -5.28
N ILE A 102 4.91 -1.33 -4.64
CA ILE A 102 3.98 -0.23 -4.35
C ILE A 102 4.61 0.66 -3.30
N ILE A 103 4.79 1.93 -3.66
CA ILE A 103 5.40 2.94 -2.83
C ILE A 103 4.34 3.99 -2.50
N VAL A 104 4.31 4.39 -1.24
CA VAL A 104 3.44 5.46 -0.74
C VAL A 104 4.28 6.72 -0.56
N PHE A 105 4.16 7.67 -1.49
CA PHE A 105 4.80 8.98 -1.41
C PHE A 105 3.85 9.96 -0.72
N MET A 106 4.29 10.57 0.38
CA MET A 106 3.44 11.45 1.19
C MET A 106 4.12 12.76 1.52
N ARG A 107 3.33 13.82 1.71
CA ARG A 107 3.76 15.11 2.24
C ARG A 107 3.09 15.39 3.59
N ASN A 108 3.85 15.96 4.52
CA ASN A 108 3.33 16.58 5.72
C ASN A 108 2.89 18.03 5.43
N MET A 109 1.58 18.30 5.48
CA MET A 109 1.01 19.62 5.25
C MET A 109 0.93 20.49 6.51
N SER A 110 1.40 20.00 7.66
CA SER A 110 1.38 20.74 8.93
C SER A 110 2.71 21.43 9.24
N GLN A 111 2.68 22.28 10.26
CA GLN A 111 3.85 22.95 10.83
C GLN A 111 4.54 22.13 11.94
N GLN A 112 4.16 20.87 12.13
CA GLN A 112 4.69 19.99 13.19
C GLN A 112 5.21 18.69 12.57
N THR A 113 6.29 18.13 13.11
CA THR A 113 6.77 16.80 12.69
C THR A 113 5.72 15.75 12.98
N GLN A 114 5.42 14.92 12.00
CA GLN A 114 4.44 13.84 12.09
C GLN A 114 5.13 12.50 12.17
N PHE A 115 4.54 11.57 12.92
CA PHE A 115 5.11 10.26 13.14
C PHE A 115 4.22 9.18 12.54
N ILE A 116 4.83 8.28 11.78
CA ILE A 116 4.21 7.08 11.23
C ILE A 116 4.84 5.89 11.94
N GLN A 117 4.03 5.08 12.60
CA GLN A 117 4.50 3.87 13.29
C GLN A 117 4.43 2.66 12.36
N PRO A 118 5.26 1.62 12.58
CA PRO A 118 5.06 0.32 11.94
C PRO A 118 3.63 -0.18 12.20
N GLY A 119 2.95 -0.67 11.16
CA GLY A 119 1.57 -1.14 11.22
C GLY A 119 0.50 -0.05 11.05
N ASP A 120 0.83 1.24 11.07
CA ASP A 120 -0.14 2.31 10.80
C ASP A 120 -0.68 2.17 9.37
N PHE A 121 -2.01 2.12 9.19
CA PHE A 121 -2.61 2.25 7.86
C PHE A 121 -2.50 3.70 7.37
N ILE A 122 -1.66 3.92 6.37
CA ILE A 122 -1.25 5.24 5.89
C ILE A 122 -1.97 5.67 4.61
N ALA A 123 -2.34 4.72 3.76
CA ALA A 123 -2.99 4.97 2.49
C ALA A 123 -3.93 3.80 2.15
N GLN A 124 -4.66 3.93 1.05
CA GLN A 124 -5.51 2.87 0.50
C GLN A 124 -5.36 2.80 -1.01
N MET A 125 -5.43 1.59 -1.55
CA MET A 125 -5.43 1.35 -2.99
C MET A 125 -6.87 1.11 -3.47
N VAL A 126 -7.37 1.99 -4.34
CA VAL A 126 -8.73 1.95 -4.88
C VAL A 126 -8.69 1.40 -6.30
N LYS A 127 -9.46 0.34 -6.56
CA LYS A 127 -9.59 -0.27 -7.89
C LYS A 127 -10.27 0.68 -8.87
N VAL A 128 -9.75 0.75 -10.09
CA VAL A 128 -10.29 1.54 -11.20
C VAL A 128 -10.21 0.72 -12.49
N TYR A 129 -11.24 0.82 -13.33
CA TYR A 129 -11.26 0.16 -14.65
C TYR A 129 -10.42 0.95 -15.66
N THR A 130 -9.63 0.26 -16.49
CA THR A 130 -8.83 0.92 -17.55
C THR A 130 -9.71 1.31 -18.72
N LEU A 131 -9.27 2.27 -19.55
CA LEU A 131 -10.01 2.64 -20.77
C LEU A 131 -10.20 1.44 -21.73
N ASP A 132 -9.24 0.51 -21.79
CA ASP A 132 -9.35 -0.69 -22.62
C ASP A 132 -10.46 -1.63 -22.14
N SER A 133 -10.80 -1.62 -20.84
CA SER A 133 -11.94 -2.40 -20.34
C SER A 133 -13.31 -1.85 -20.77
N LEU A 134 -13.35 -0.64 -21.34
CA LEU A 134 -14.55 -0.03 -21.90
C LEU A 134 -14.70 -0.31 -23.40
N ARG A 135 -13.70 -0.94 -24.02
CA ARG A 135 -13.72 -1.34 -25.43
C ARG A 135 -14.21 -2.79 -25.48
N ASN A 136 -15.52 -2.95 -25.74
CA ASN A 136 -16.12 -4.25 -26.06
C ASN A 136 -15.47 -4.88 -27.30
#